data_AF-A0AA47HXZ4-F1
#
_entry.id   AF-A0AA47HXZ4-F1
#
_cell.length_a   1.000
_cell.length_b   1.000
_cell.length_c   1.000
_cell.angle_alpha   90.00
_cell.angle_beta   90.00
_cell.angle_gamma   90.00
#
_symmetry.space_group_name_H-M   'P 1'
#
loop_
_entity.id
_entity.type
_entity.pdbx_description
1 polymer ?
#
loop_
_entity_poly.entity_id
_entity_poly.type
_entity_poly.pdbx_seq_one_letter_code
_entity_poly.pdbx_strand_id
1 'polypeptide(L)'
;MKATVYIAPHGRAEVIEVTKVHPEDEAYFVQNNIQISMEQLAGQTIVYADIGQTDDEGEPVELIEFAGTRSCEETLAALRKACEEAA
;
A
#
# COMPACT_ATOMS: atom_id res chain seq x y z
N MET A 1 2.03 -11.47 2.83
CA MET A 1 2.73 -10.44 2.04
C MET A 1 3.40 -9.45 2.97
N LYS A 2 4.41 -8.70 2.51
CA LYS A 2 5.14 -7.74 3.34
C LYS A 2 4.85 -6.29 2.95
N ALA A 3 4.91 -5.40 3.94
CA ALA A 3 4.85 -3.96 3.72
C ALA A 3 5.94 -3.23 4.50
N THR A 4 6.44 -2.13 3.96
CA THR A 4 7.33 -1.21 4.68
C THR A 4 6.48 -0.19 5.44
N VAL A 5 6.62 -0.12 6.75
CA VAL A 5 5.91 0.84 7.60
C VAL A 5 6.86 1.96 8.02
N TYR A 6 6.49 3.20 7.75
CA TYR A 6 7.18 4.39 8.20
C TYR A 6 6.58 4.89 9.52
N ILE A 7 7.42 5.02 10.53
CA ILE A 7 7.05 5.31 11.91
C ILE A 7 7.66 6.65 12.32
N ALA A 8 6.79 7.57 12.75
CA ALA A 8 7.15 8.85 13.32
C ALA A 8 7.93 8.71 14.66
N PRO A 9 8.72 9.72 15.08
CA PRO A 9 8.92 11.02 14.42
C PRO A 9 10.15 11.08 13.50
N HIS A 10 10.99 10.04 13.45
CA HIS A 10 12.30 10.09 12.78
C HIS A 10 12.37 9.27 11.50
N GLY A 11 11.22 8.91 10.91
CA GLY A 11 11.16 8.13 9.67
C GLY A 11 11.72 6.72 9.83
N ARG A 12 11.57 6.10 11.01
CA ARG A 12 12.00 4.72 11.21
C ARG A 12 11.18 3.83 10.29
N ALA A 13 11.84 3.01 9.49
CA ALA A 13 11.18 2.05 8.61
C ALA A 13 11.29 0.63 9.19
N GLU A 14 10.20 -0.12 9.12
CA GLU A 14 10.15 -1.54 9.48
C GLU A 14 9.43 -2.33 8.41
N VAL A 15 9.93 -3.52 8.08
CA VAL A 15 9.21 -4.45 7.22
C VAL A 15 8.36 -5.35 8.10
N ILE A 16 7.05 -5.31 7.92
CA ILE A 16 6.08 -6.15 8.64
C ILE A 16 5.46 -7.19 7.73
N GLU A 17 4.98 -8.29 8.31
CA GLU A 17 4.05 -9.19 7.63
C GLU A 17 2.64 -8.61 7.76
N VAL A 18 1.98 -8.40 6.61
CA VAL A 18 0.60 -7.94 6.58
C VAL A 18 -0.32 -9.14 6.74
N THR A 19 -1.21 -9.07 7.72
CA THR A 19 -2.20 -10.12 8.02
C THR A 19 -3.60 -9.57 7.85
N LYS A 20 -4.60 -10.46 7.71
CA LYS A 20 -5.98 -10.10 7.38
C LYS A 20 -6.05 -9.36 6.03
N VAL A 21 -5.61 -10.07 5.01
CA VAL A 21 -5.70 -9.66 3.60
C VAL A 21 -6.54 -10.72 2.90
N HIS A 22 -7.43 -10.31 2.00
CA HIS A 22 -8.13 -11.30 1.18
C HIS A 22 -7.10 -12.03 0.28
N PRO A 23 -7.20 -13.36 0.12
CA PRO A 23 -6.21 -14.13 -0.66
C PRO A 23 -6.02 -13.62 -2.09
N GLU A 24 -7.09 -13.13 -2.73
CA GLU A 24 -7.06 -12.56 -4.07
C GLU A 24 -6.29 -11.24 -4.15
N ASP A 25 -6.39 -10.40 -3.12
CA ASP A 25 -5.66 -9.12 -3.07
C ASP A 25 -4.17 -9.37 -2.87
N GLU A 26 -3.82 -10.27 -1.92
CA GLU A 26 -2.43 -10.70 -1.73
C GLU A 26 -1.84 -11.30 -3.00
N ALA A 27 -2.56 -12.20 -3.66
CA ALA A 27 -2.11 -12.81 -4.91
C ALA A 27 -1.88 -11.76 -5.99
N TYR A 28 -2.77 -10.78 -6.13
CA TYR A 28 -2.64 -9.68 -7.08
C TYR A 28 -1.37 -8.86 -6.82
N PHE A 29 -1.15 -8.40 -5.58
CA PHE A 29 0.02 -7.58 -5.26
C PHE A 29 1.34 -8.34 -5.50
N VAL A 30 1.39 -9.62 -5.11
CA VAL A 30 2.58 -10.45 -5.29
C VAL A 30 2.85 -10.75 -6.76
N GLN A 31 1.83 -11.11 -7.54
CA GLN A 31 2.02 -11.47 -8.95
C GLN A 31 2.42 -10.27 -9.82
N ASN A 32 1.94 -9.08 -9.47
CA ASN A 32 2.24 -7.85 -10.21
C ASN A 32 3.47 -7.09 -9.65
N ASN A 33 4.18 -7.67 -8.68
CA ASN A 33 5.33 -7.05 -8.01
C ASN A 33 5.02 -5.65 -7.41
N ILE A 34 3.79 -5.45 -6.95
CA ILE A 34 3.36 -4.19 -6.34
C ILE A 34 3.96 -4.10 -4.94
N GLN A 35 4.69 -3.02 -4.67
CA GLN A 35 5.28 -2.78 -3.35
C GLN A 35 4.32 -2.02 -2.47
N ILE A 36 4.01 -2.56 -1.30
CA ILE A 36 3.15 -1.90 -0.32
C ILE A 36 3.99 -1.19 0.73
N SER A 37 3.65 0.08 0.98
CA SER A 37 4.16 0.81 2.13
C SER A 37 3.01 1.44 2.93
N MET A 38 3.27 1.77 4.19
CA MET A 38 2.26 2.31 5.09
C MET A 38 2.87 3.38 5.98
N GLU A 39 2.06 4.35 6.37
CA GLU A 39 2.43 5.27 7.44
C GLU A 39 1.22 5.61 8.31
N GLN A 40 1.51 6.14 9.51
CA GLN A 40 0.49 6.75 10.35
C GLN A 40 0.73 8.25 10.43
N LEU A 41 -0.19 9.02 9.87
CA LEU A 41 -0.14 10.48 9.83
C LEU A 41 -1.41 11.05 10.46
N ALA A 42 -1.25 11.92 11.46
CA ALA A 42 -2.36 12.57 12.16
C ALA A 42 -3.47 11.61 12.67
N GLY A 43 -3.09 10.40 13.10
CA GLY A 43 -4.01 9.37 13.59
C GLY A 43 -4.69 8.55 12.48
N GLN A 44 -4.36 8.79 11.22
CA GLN A 44 -4.85 8.07 10.06
C GLN A 44 -3.80 7.07 9.57
N THR A 45 -4.21 5.85 9.23
CA THR A 45 -3.37 4.91 8.49
C THR A 45 -3.52 5.17 7.00
N ILE A 46 -2.39 5.40 6.32
CA ILE A 46 -2.30 5.58 4.88
C ILE A 46 -1.52 4.40 4.31
N VAL A 47 -2.00 3.84 3.21
CA VAL A 47 -1.41 2.70 2.52
C VAL A 47 -1.09 3.11 1.10
N TYR A 48 0.13 2.83 0.67
CA TYR A 48 0.66 3.17 -0.64
C TYR A 48 0.94 1.88 -1.42
N ALA A 49 0.73 1.94 -2.74
CA ALA A 49 1.10 0.90 -3.69
C ALA A 49 1.97 1.50 -4.80
N ASP A 50 3.24 1.09 -4.85
CA ASP A 50 4.11 1.33 -5.99
C ASP A 50 3.86 0.24 -7.04
N ILE A 51 3.32 0.66 -8.19
CA ILE A 51 2.96 -0.22 -9.32
C ILE A 51 4.09 -0.36 -10.35
N GLY A 52 5.29 0.14 -10.06
CA GLY A 52 6.46 0.07 -10.95
C GLY A 52 6.41 1.01 -12.14
N GLN A 53 5.51 2.01 -12.11
CA GLN A 53 5.43 3.07 -13.11
C GLN A 53 6.14 4.32 -12.59
N THR A 54 6.66 5.14 -13.51
CA THR A 54 7.23 6.46 -13.20
C THR A 54 6.53 7.53 -14.02
N ASP A 55 6.43 8.74 -13.47
CA ASP A 55 5.93 9.90 -14.20
C ASP A 55 6.98 10.50 -15.17
N ASP A 56 6.64 11.62 -15.82
CA ASP A 56 7.52 12.32 -16.77
C ASP A 56 8.80 12.89 -16.12
N GLU A 57 8.82 13.03 -14.78
CA GLU A 57 9.98 13.49 -14.01
C GLU A 57 10.84 12.31 -13.51
N GLY A 58 10.38 11.07 -13.72
CA GLY A 58 11.05 9.85 -13.29
C GLY A 58 10.73 9.45 -11.86
N GLU A 59 9.74 10.08 -11.23
CA GLU A 59 9.32 9.77 -9.86
C GLU A 59 8.33 8.60 -9.86
N PRO A 60 8.39 7.69 -8.87
CA PRO A 60 7.46 6.57 -8.77
C PRO A 60 6.00 7.03 -8.67
N VAL A 61 5.12 6.42 -9.46
CA VAL A 61 3.68 6.62 -9.35
C VAL A 61 3.15 5.70 -8.26
N GLU A 62 2.83 6.29 -7.11
CA GLU A 62 2.20 5.58 -6.00
C GLU A 62 0.69 5.82 -5.97
N LEU A 63 -0.07 4.73 -5.80
CA LEU A 63 -1.49 4.80 -5.50
C LEU A 63 -1.70 4.80 -4.00
N ILE A 64 -2.69 5.58 -3.54
CA ILE A 64 -2.85 5.90 -2.12
C ILE A 64 -4.25 5.53 -1.65
N GLU A 65 -4.34 4.82 -0.52
CA GLU A 65 -5.59 4.53 0.16
C GLU A 65 -5.55 4.92 1.64
N PHE A 66 -6.58 5.64 2.07
CA PHE A 66 -6.75 6.10 3.45
C PHE A 66 -7.62 5.12 4.21
N ALA A 67 -7.07 4.30 5.11
CA ALA A 67 -7.84 3.25 5.78
C ALA A 67 -9.08 3.81 6.51
N GLY A 68 -8.93 4.92 7.25
CA GLY A 68 -10.01 5.50 8.02
C GLY A 68 -10.55 4.51 9.04
N THR A 69 -11.84 4.18 8.93
CA THR A 69 -12.50 3.18 9.77
C THR A 69 -12.55 1.79 9.14
N ARG A 70 -12.02 1.61 7.93
CA ARG A 70 -12.04 0.34 7.20
C ARG A 70 -11.11 -0.69 7.83
N SER A 71 -11.43 -1.96 7.64
CA SER A 71 -10.53 -3.05 7.95
C SER A 71 -9.31 -3.06 6.99
N CYS A 72 -8.30 -3.86 7.34
CA CYS A 72 -7.16 -4.09 6.45
C CYS A 72 -7.60 -4.70 5.11
N GLU A 73 -8.53 -5.67 5.17
CA GLU A 73 -9.10 -6.33 4.00
C GLU A 73 -9.82 -5.32 3.08
N GLU A 74 -10.69 -4.48 3.65
CA GLU A 74 -11.42 -3.46 2.89
C GLU A 74 -10.50 -2.38 2.30
N THR A 75 -9.45 -2.00 3.02
CA THR A 75 -8.48 -1.01 2.56
C THR A 75 -7.66 -1.56 1.39
N LEU A 76 -7.15 -2.79 1.52
CA LEU A 76 -6.34 -3.43 0.48
C LEU A 76 -7.17 -3.84 -0.73
N ALA A 77 -8.43 -4.24 -0.56
CA ALA A 77 -9.34 -4.49 -1.68
C ALA A 77 -9.62 -3.21 -2.49
N ALA A 78 -9.76 -2.07 -1.82
CA ALA A 78 -9.88 -0.78 -2.51
C ALA A 78 -8.59 -0.39 -3.22
N LEU A 79 -7.45 -0.57 -2.57
CA LEU A 79 -6.14 -0.28 -3.15
C LEU A 79 -5.87 -1.15 -4.38
N ARG A 80 -6.23 -2.45 -4.35
CA ARG A 80 -6.16 -3.32 -5.52
C ARG A 80 -6.96 -2.74 -6.68
N LYS A 81 -8.22 -2.33 -6.45
CA LYS A 81 -9.06 -1.76 -7.51
C LYS A 81 -8.42 -0.52 -8.14
N ALA A 82 -7.86 0.37 -7.31
CA ALA A 82 -7.11 1.51 -7.82
C ALA A 82 -5.91 1.07 -8.70
N CYS A 83 -5.19 0.03 -8.28
CA CYS A 83 -4.09 -0.54 -9.07
C CYS A 83 -4.57 -1.14 -10.40
N GLU A 84 -5.71 -1.83 -10.40
CA GLU A 84 -6.32 -2.40 -11.61
C GLU A 84 -6.80 -1.31 -12.59
N GLU A 85 -7.24 -0.16 -12.10
CA GLU A 85 -7.68 0.98 -12.90
C GLU A 85 -6.52 1.81 -13.48
N ALA A 86 -5.33 1.73 -12.87
CA ALA A 86 -4.13 2.43 -13.31
C ALA A 86 -3.25 1.62 -14.30
N ALA A 87 -3.55 0.32 -14.48
CA ALA A 87 -2.84 -0.60 -15.38
C ALA A 87 -3.37 -0.50 -16.82
#